data_AF-A0A3N4I7Z7-F1
#
_entry.id   AF-A0A3N4I7Z7-F1
#
_cell.length_a   1.000
_cell.length_b   1.000
_cell.length_c   1.000
_cell.angle_alpha   90.00
_cell.angle_beta   90.00
_cell.angle_gamma   90.00
#
_symmetry.space_group_name_H-M   'P 1'
#
loop_
_entity.id
_entity.type
_entity.pdbx_description
1 polymer ?
#
loop_
_entity_poly.entity_id
_entity_poly.type
_entity_poly.pdbx_seq_one_letter_code
_entity_poly.pdbx_strand_id
1 'polypeptide(L)'
;MKFATALFSALMVAGSALAHPAEIHERDAPQIVNLKFHAGPAEYSLTIPADGEKHYTNSDLAVDIIDTPDFNAYSQCTFYTAGEKVLAQSINTQTGLQSLVVGPPQPIIAVSCTGTCIYTYGDCYRNGQFLGTCCAGYCAANKCRPWIAPGSN
;
A
#
# COMPACT_ATOMS: atom_id res chain seq x y z
N MET A 1 -80.80 -17.57 -19.24
CA MET A 1 -79.38 -17.59 -19.68
C MET A 1 -78.79 -16.24 -19.25
N LYS A 2 -78.07 -16.13 -18.13
CA LYS A 2 -76.60 -16.33 -17.96
C LYS A 2 -75.80 -15.41 -18.90
N PHE A 3 -74.86 -14.54 -18.53
CA PHE A 3 -74.21 -14.14 -17.27
C PHE A 3 -73.54 -12.77 -17.50
N ALA A 4 -73.30 -12.01 -16.43
CA ALA A 4 -72.53 -10.77 -16.37
C ALA A 4 -71.02 -11.01 -16.57
N THR A 5 -70.27 -10.02 -17.06
CA THR A 5 -68.93 -9.68 -16.52
C THR A 5 -68.43 -8.31 -17.00
N ALA A 6 -68.12 -7.44 -16.04
CA ALA A 6 -67.29 -6.26 -16.20
C ALA A 6 -65.80 -6.66 -16.19
N LEU A 7 -64.90 -5.87 -16.79
CA LEU A 7 -63.47 -5.89 -16.44
C LEU A 7 -62.78 -4.58 -16.84
N PHE A 8 -62.39 -3.82 -15.81
CA PHE A 8 -61.36 -2.79 -15.79
C PHE A 8 -59.98 -3.40 -16.09
N SER A 9 -59.05 -2.64 -16.69
CA SER A 9 -57.62 -2.67 -16.33
C SER A 9 -56.86 -1.51 -17.01
N ALA A 10 -56.50 -0.51 -16.21
CA ALA A 10 -55.44 0.44 -16.52
C ALA A 10 -54.09 -0.21 -16.18
N LEU A 11 -53.16 -0.27 -17.12
CA LEU A 11 -51.77 -0.65 -16.85
C LEU A 11 -50.89 0.61 -16.87
N MET A 12 -50.58 1.11 -15.68
CA MET A 12 -49.44 2.00 -15.43
C MET A 12 -48.25 1.10 -15.08
N VAL A 13 -47.28 0.95 -15.98
CA VAL A 13 -46.00 0.29 -15.65
C VAL A 13 -45.10 1.34 -15.01
N ALA A 14 -45.07 1.37 -13.69
CA ALA A 14 -44.03 2.06 -12.94
C ALA A 14 -42.72 1.28 -13.14
N GLY A 15 -41.78 1.85 -13.91
CA GLY A 15 -40.42 1.35 -14.02
C GLY A 15 -39.68 1.57 -12.71
N SER A 16 -39.64 0.57 -11.85
CA SER A 16 -38.71 0.52 -10.73
C SER A 16 -37.30 0.29 -11.29
N ALA A 17 -36.51 1.36 -11.35
CA ALA A 17 -35.07 1.25 -11.50
C ALA A 17 -34.54 0.44 -10.30
N LEU A 18 -34.11 -0.80 -10.56
CA LEU A 18 -33.33 -1.57 -9.61
C LEU A 18 -31.97 -0.87 -9.45
N ALA A 19 -31.89 0.03 -8.47
CA ALA A 19 -30.62 0.41 -7.90
C ALA A 19 -30.05 -0.87 -7.26
N HIS A 20 -29.16 -1.54 -7.98
CA HIS A 20 -28.36 -2.60 -7.40
C HIS A 20 -27.62 -1.98 -6.20
N PRO A 21 -27.75 -2.52 -4.98
CA PRO A 21 -26.83 -2.13 -3.92
C PRO A 21 -25.43 -2.44 -4.45
N ALA A 22 -24.61 -1.41 -4.61
CA ALA A 22 -23.19 -1.61 -4.77
C ALA A 22 -22.77 -2.42 -3.56
N GLU A 23 -22.35 -3.66 -3.78
CA GLU A 23 -21.65 -4.42 -2.75
C GLU A 23 -20.44 -3.57 -2.39
N ILE A 24 -20.53 -2.90 -1.23
CA ILE A 24 -19.38 -2.32 -0.58
C ILE A 24 -18.55 -3.54 -0.24
N HIS A 25 -17.64 -3.92 -1.14
CA HIS A 25 -16.51 -4.76 -0.81
C HIS A 25 -15.95 -4.14 0.46
N GLU A 26 -16.05 -4.86 1.57
CA GLU A 26 -15.34 -4.57 2.80
C GLU A 26 -13.94 -4.14 2.36
N ARG A 27 -13.62 -2.85 2.51
CA ARG A 27 -12.33 -2.36 2.02
C ARG A 27 -11.31 -3.12 2.85
N ASP A 28 -10.64 -4.08 2.21
CA ASP A 28 -9.57 -4.86 2.80
C ASP A 28 -8.76 -3.94 3.70
N ALA A 29 -8.63 -4.31 4.98
CA ALA A 29 -7.95 -3.48 5.96
C ALA A 29 -6.61 -2.98 5.39
N PRO A 30 -6.20 -1.72 5.67
CA PRO A 30 -4.96 -1.18 5.18
C PRO A 30 -3.79 -2.12 5.49
N GLN A 31 -2.91 -2.34 4.51
CA GLN A 31 -1.73 -3.18 4.72
C GLN A 31 -0.86 -2.58 5.83
N ILE A 32 -0.28 -3.45 6.66
CA ILE A 32 0.62 -3.05 7.73
C ILE A 32 2.03 -2.87 7.17
N VAL A 33 2.65 -1.74 7.49
CA VAL A 33 3.99 -1.35 7.08
C VAL A 33 4.92 -1.42 8.29
N ASN A 34 6.04 -2.12 8.14
CA ASN A 34 7.08 -2.17 9.18
C ASN A 34 8.28 -1.33 8.75
N LEU A 35 8.69 -0.39 9.60
CA LEU A 35 9.81 0.50 9.36
C LEU A 35 10.81 0.37 10.50
N LYS A 36 12.10 0.33 10.17
CA LYS A 36 13.19 0.42 11.15
C LYS A 36 14.08 1.61 10.81
N PHE A 37 14.22 2.53 11.75
CA PHE A 37 14.98 3.76 11.62
C PHE A 37 16.33 3.58 12.29
N HIS A 38 17.38 3.98 11.60
CA HIS A 38 18.76 3.99 12.10
C HIS A 38 19.24 5.43 12.18
N ALA A 39 19.86 5.77 13.31
CA ALA A 39 20.41 7.08 13.63
C ALA A 39 21.81 6.90 14.21
N GLY A 40 22.79 6.64 13.35
CA GLY A 40 24.14 6.24 13.78
C GLY A 40 24.13 4.92 14.56
N PRO A 41 24.52 4.89 15.85
CA PRO A 41 24.50 3.65 16.65
C PRO A 41 23.13 3.33 17.27
N ALA A 42 22.14 4.22 17.15
CA ALA A 42 20.81 4.04 17.74
C ALA A 42 19.78 3.61 16.69
N GLU A 43 18.78 2.84 17.11
CA GLU A 43 17.71 2.35 16.24
C GLU A 43 16.35 2.32 16.94
N TYR A 44 15.27 2.48 16.17
CA TYR A 44 13.89 2.27 16.64
C TYR A 44 13.00 1.76 15.50
N SER A 45 11.87 1.14 15.85
CA SER A 45 10.92 0.59 14.87
C SER A 45 9.55 1.27 14.98
N LEU A 46 8.85 1.34 13.85
CA LEU A 46 7.47 1.80 13.76
C LEU A 46 6.66 0.84 12.89
N THR A 47 5.51 0.41 13.38
CA THR A 47 4.55 -0.43 12.65
C THR A 47 3.25 0.34 12.51
N ILE A 48 2.86 0.65 11.27
CA ILE A 48 1.70 1.51 10.99
C ILE A 48 0.85 0.95 9.85
N PRO A 49 -0.47 1.16 9.86
CA PRO A 49 -1.32 0.89 8.70
C PRO A 49 -1.02 1.87 7.55
N ALA A 50 -1.13 1.39 6.31
CA ALA A 50 -1.08 2.21 5.09
C ALA A 50 -2.42 2.91 4.79
N ASP A 51 -2.97 3.57 5.81
CA ASP A 51 -4.30 4.21 5.80
C ASP A 51 -4.28 5.68 5.34
N GLY A 52 -3.11 6.27 5.20
CA GLY A 52 -2.91 7.68 4.87
C GLY A 52 -2.98 8.62 6.07
N GLU A 53 -3.15 8.11 7.29
CA GLU A 53 -3.05 8.92 8.48
C GLU A 53 -1.57 9.21 8.82
N LYS A 54 -1.36 10.23 9.65
CA LYS A 54 -0.03 10.57 10.15
C LYS A 54 0.22 9.84 11.46
N HIS A 55 1.26 9.01 11.47
CA HIS A 55 1.71 8.28 12.64
C HIS A 55 2.99 8.93 13.16
N TYR A 56 2.94 9.49 14.37
CA TYR A 56 4.07 10.19 14.98
C TYR A 56 5.11 9.21 15.52
N THR A 57 6.38 9.48 15.26
CA THR A 57 7.49 8.63 15.72
C THR A 57 7.87 8.89 17.19
N ASN A 58 7.63 10.11 17.66
CA ASN A 58 8.03 10.61 18.98
C ASN A 58 9.53 10.38 19.30
N SER A 59 10.39 10.55 18.31
CA SER A 59 11.85 10.44 18.44
C SER A 59 12.55 11.70 17.95
N ASP A 60 13.61 12.11 18.65
CA ASP A 60 14.51 13.21 18.31
C ASP A 60 15.83 12.74 17.67
N LEU A 61 15.95 11.43 17.39
CA LEU A 61 17.14 10.84 16.81
C LEU A 61 17.31 11.27 15.35
N ALA A 62 18.53 11.65 14.96
CA ALA A 62 18.86 12.04 13.59
C ALA A 62 19.00 10.81 12.69
N VAL A 63 17.90 10.42 12.04
CA VAL A 63 17.83 9.24 11.18
C VAL A 63 18.59 9.46 9.88
N ASP A 64 19.47 8.52 9.53
CA ASP A 64 20.21 8.48 8.26
C ASP A 64 19.79 7.32 7.36
N ILE A 65 19.22 6.24 7.91
CA ILE A 65 18.73 5.07 7.14
C ILE A 65 17.38 4.61 7.67
N ILE A 66 16.48 4.20 6.78
CA ILE A 66 15.18 3.60 7.11
C ILE A 66 15.03 2.29 6.35
N ASP A 67 15.01 1.16 7.05
CA ASP A 67 14.72 -0.13 6.42
C ASP A 67 13.23 -0.30 6.19
N THR A 68 12.90 -0.85 5.01
CA THR A 68 11.53 -1.00 4.50
C THR A 68 11.37 -2.43 3.96
N PRO A 69 11.38 -3.47 4.83
CA PRO A 69 11.49 -4.87 4.42
C PRO A 69 10.28 -5.41 3.66
N ASP A 70 9.11 -4.81 3.84
CA ASP A 70 7.84 -5.40 3.43
C ASP A 70 6.88 -4.42 2.73
N PHE A 71 7.36 -3.24 2.35
CA PHE A 71 6.55 -2.22 1.72
C PHE A 71 7.36 -1.29 0.82
N ASN A 72 6.74 -0.78 -0.25
CA ASN A 72 7.38 0.17 -1.15
C ASN A 72 7.33 1.60 -0.58
N ALA A 73 7.96 1.80 0.58
CA ALA A 73 7.86 3.06 1.31
C ALA A 73 8.50 4.24 0.57
N TYR A 74 9.40 4.00 -0.39
CA TYR A 74 9.96 5.07 -1.23
C TYR A 74 8.88 5.83 -2.01
N SER A 75 7.91 5.10 -2.57
CA SER A 75 6.86 5.66 -3.42
C SER A 75 5.50 5.78 -2.73
N GLN A 76 5.29 5.00 -1.67
CA GLN A 76 3.99 4.88 -1.00
C GLN A 76 3.94 5.51 0.40
N CYS A 77 5.07 6.00 0.92
CA CYS A 77 5.13 6.68 2.21
C CYS A 77 5.68 8.10 2.10
N THR A 78 5.12 9.00 2.90
CA THR A 78 5.63 10.35 3.14
C THR A 78 6.23 10.40 4.53
N PHE A 79 7.52 10.70 4.60
CA PHE A 79 8.24 10.95 5.84
C PHE A 79 8.18 12.46 6.12
N TYR A 80 7.73 12.86 7.31
CA TYR A 80 7.65 14.27 7.70
C TYR A 80 8.85 14.63 8.56
N THR A 81 9.51 15.74 8.21
CA THR A 81 10.73 16.23 8.85
C THR A 81 10.60 17.73 9.07
N ALA A 82 11.38 18.29 9.99
CA ALA A 82 11.39 19.74 10.24
C ALA A 82 12.09 20.51 9.12
N GLY A 83 13.13 19.93 8.52
CA GLY A 83 13.91 20.53 7.45
C GLY A 83 13.66 19.90 6.09
N GLU A 84 14.31 20.47 5.08
CA GLU A 84 14.44 19.85 3.77
C GLU A 84 15.14 18.49 3.89
N LYS A 85 14.69 17.54 3.08
CA LYS A 85 15.28 16.20 3.01
C LYS A 85 15.30 15.70 1.58
N VAL A 86 16.21 14.79 1.33
CA VAL A 86 16.27 13.94 0.15
C VAL A 86 16.21 12.49 0.63
N LEU A 87 15.38 11.69 -0.04
CA LEU A 87 15.32 10.25 0.16
C LEU A 87 15.92 9.57 -1.07
N ALA A 88 16.85 8.65 -0.85
CA ALA A 88 17.40 7.80 -1.90
C ALA A 88 17.14 6.33 -1.56
N GLN A 89 16.68 5.55 -2.55
CA GLN A 89 16.50 4.13 -2.36
C GLN A 89 17.85 3.41 -2.40
N SER A 90 18.06 2.48 -1.48
CA SER A 90 19.21 1.59 -1.41
C SER A 90 18.72 0.16 -1.23
N ILE A 91 19.44 -0.79 -1.80
CA ILE A 91 19.15 -2.21 -1.67
C ILE A 91 20.43 -2.89 -1.20
N ASN A 92 20.36 -3.59 -0.07
CA ASN A 92 21.46 -4.44 0.36
C ASN A 92 21.60 -5.60 -0.63
N THR A 93 22.74 -5.68 -1.33
CA THR A 93 22.99 -6.66 -2.39
C THR A 93 23.30 -8.08 -1.88
N GLN A 94 23.35 -8.29 -0.57
CA GLN A 94 23.54 -9.60 0.06
C GLN A 94 22.24 -10.13 0.67
N THR A 95 21.44 -9.25 1.28
CA THR A 95 20.20 -9.65 1.97
C THR A 95 18.93 -9.34 1.18
N GLY A 96 18.99 -8.43 0.21
CA GLY A 96 17.85 -7.96 -0.56
C GLY A 96 16.98 -6.99 0.21
N LEU A 97 17.42 -6.57 1.40
CA LEU A 97 16.74 -5.58 2.22
C LEU A 97 16.72 -4.24 1.48
N GLN A 98 15.52 -3.70 1.30
CA GLN A 98 15.32 -2.35 0.80
C GLN A 98 15.40 -1.36 1.96
N SER A 99 16.13 -0.28 1.75
CA SER A 99 16.28 0.82 2.71
C SER A 99 16.18 2.17 1.99
N LEU A 100 15.85 3.22 2.75
CA LEU A 100 15.86 4.60 2.30
C LEU A 100 16.98 5.33 3.05
N VAL A 101 17.87 5.97 2.31
CA VAL A 101 18.89 6.86 2.87
C VAL A 101 18.29 8.26 2.99
N VAL A 102 18.43 8.87 4.17
CA VAL A 102 17.91 10.21 4.49
C VAL A 102 19.06 11.21 4.53
N GLY A 103 19.03 12.18 3.61
CA GLY A 103 20.05 13.23 3.52
C GLY A 103 19.45 14.62 3.63
N PRO A 104 19.95 15.52 4.51
CA PRO A 104 20.87 15.23 5.61
C PRO A 104 20.19 14.41 6.74
N PRO A 105 20.97 13.71 7.59
CA PRO A 105 20.44 13.00 8.75
C PRO A 105 19.65 13.93 9.66
N GLN A 106 18.40 13.58 9.98
CA GLN A 106 17.51 14.43 10.76
C GLN A 106 16.35 13.64 11.39
N PRO A 107 15.69 14.18 12.43
CA PRO A 107 14.53 13.52 13.03
C PRO A 107 13.35 13.40 12.07
N ILE A 108 12.81 12.18 11.99
CA ILE A 108 11.53 11.92 11.32
C ILE A 108 10.43 12.18 12.35
N ILE A 109 9.58 13.18 12.14
CA ILE A 109 8.51 13.59 13.06
C ILE A 109 7.31 12.64 12.98
N ALA A 110 6.94 12.29 11.75
CA ALA A 110 5.81 11.42 11.48
C ALA A 110 6.01 10.69 10.15
N VAL A 111 5.28 9.60 9.98
CA VAL A 111 5.20 8.87 8.71
C VAL A 111 3.73 8.69 8.34
N SER A 112 3.41 8.81 7.06
CA SER A 112 2.11 8.47 6.52
C SER A 112 2.32 7.59 5.30
N CYS A 113 1.73 6.40 5.30
CA CYS A 113 1.80 5.46 4.20
C CYS A 113 0.42 5.28 3.59
N THR A 114 0.35 5.11 2.27
CA THR A 114 -0.91 4.92 1.55
C THR A 114 -0.78 3.85 0.48
N GLY A 115 -1.89 3.20 0.17
CA GLY A 115 -1.99 2.28 -0.94
C GLY A 115 -1.65 0.86 -0.54
N THR A 116 -1.51 0.02 -1.56
CA THR A 116 -1.21 -1.39 -1.39
C THR A 116 -0.11 -1.82 -2.34
N CYS A 117 0.55 -2.91 -1.99
CA CYS A 117 1.57 -3.54 -2.80
C CYS A 117 1.37 -5.06 -2.80
N ILE A 118 1.94 -5.69 -3.82
CA ILE A 118 1.84 -7.13 -4.04
C ILE A 118 3.07 -7.78 -3.42
N TYR A 119 2.83 -8.74 -2.52
CA TYR A 119 3.90 -9.52 -1.91
C TYR A 119 4.71 -10.31 -2.93
N THR A 120 5.92 -10.69 -2.54
CA THR A 120 6.83 -11.50 -3.34
C THR A 120 6.12 -12.76 -3.89
N TYR A 121 6.34 -13.06 -5.16
CA TYR A 121 5.68 -14.13 -5.94
C TYR A 121 4.19 -13.95 -6.25
N GLY A 122 3.57 -12.83 -5.85
CA GLY A 122 2.25 -12.41 -6.32
C GLY A 122 2.24 -11.97 -7.78
N ASP A 123 1.06 -11.86 -8.39
CA ASP A 123 0.89 -11.43 -9.78
C ASP A 123 0.95 -9.90 -9.88
N CYS A 124 2.02 -9.33 -10.42
CA CYS A 124 2.10 -7.89 -10.73
C CYS A 124 1.46 -7.53 -12.07
N TYR A 125 1.30 -8.51 -12.97
CA TYR A 125 0.50 -8.38 -14.19
C TYR A 125 -0.43 -9.58 -14.34
N ARG A 126 -1.64 -9.34 -14.86
CA ARG A 126 -2.57 -10.38 -15.28
C ARG A 126 -3.23 -9.97 -16.57
N ASN A 127 -3.16 -10.83 -17.59
CA ASN A 127 -3.71 -10.55 -18.93
C ASN A 127 -3.22 -9.22 -19.54
N GLY A 128 -1.97 -8.84 -19.29
CA GLY A 128 -1.40 -7.56 -19.75
C GLY A 128 -1.80 -6.34 -18.93
N GLN A 129 -2.66 -6.47 -17.92
CA GLN A 129 -3.04 -5.40 -17.01
C GLN A 129 -2.11 -5.38 -15.78
N PHE A 130 -1.58 -4.20 -15.45
CA PHE A 130 -0.80 -3.98 -14.24
C PHE A 130 -1.72 -4.01 -13.01
N LEU A 131 -1.38 -4.86 -12.04
CA LEU A 131 -2.18 -5.03 -10.81
C LEU A 131 -1.65 -4.19 -9.64
N GLY A 132 -0.36 -3.87 -9.62
CA GLY A 132 0.25 -3.09 -8.55
C GLY A 132 1.76 -3.28 -8.45
N THR A 133 2.40 -2.41 -7.67
CA THR A 133 3.84 -2.49 -7.41
C THR A 133 4.15 -3.61 -6.43
N CYS A 134 5.33 -4.21 -6.56
CA CYS A 134 5.81 -5.20 -5.60
C CYS A 134 6.26 -4.52 -4.29
N CYS A 135 5.98 -5.15 -3.15
CA CYS A 135 6.28 -4.57 -1.84
C CYS A 135 7.78 -4.42 -1.58
N ALA A 136 8.54 -5.50 -1.75
CA ALA A 136 9.99 -5.56 -1.51
C ALA A 136 10.68 -6.25 -2.68
N GLY A 137 10.64 -5.60 -3.84
CA GLY A 137 11.15 -6.20 -5.06
C GLY A 137 10.69 -5.50 -6.32
N TYR A 138 10.82 -6.20 -7.44
CA TYR A 138 10.45 -5.72 -8.76
C TYR A 138 9.53 -6.71 -9.47
N CYS A 139 8.81 -6.21 -10.46
CA CYS A 139 7.95 -7.03 -11.30
C CYS A 139 8.76 -7.62 -12.45
N ALA A 140 8.83 -8.95 -12.54
CA ALA A 140 9.51 -9.66 -13.63
C ALA A 140 8.52 -10.60 -14.34
N ALA A 141 8.36 -10.40 -15.65
CA ALA A 141 7.26 -10.96 -16.42
C ALA A 141 5.90 -10.60 -15.78
N ASN A 142 5.24 -11.56 -15.14
CA ASN A 142 3.95 -11.34 -14.48
C ASN A 142 4.01 -11.46 -12.95
N LYS A 143 5.20 -11.69 -12.37
CA LYS A 143 5.35 -12.03 -10.96
C LYS A 143 6.27 -11.06 -10.23
N CYS A 144 5.92 -10.74 -8.99
CA CYS A 144 6.83 -10.06 -8.08
C CYS A 144 8.02 -10.95 -7.73
N ARG A 145 9.22 -10.42 -7.87
CA ARG A 145 10.48 -11.10 -7.52
C ARG A 145 11.19 -10.32 -6.41
N PRO A 146 11.86 -11.01 -5.49
CA PRO A 146 12.71 -10.35 -4.52
C PRO A 146 13.87 -9.64 -5.26
N TRP A 147 14.47 -8.65 -4.59
CA TRP A 147 15.62 -7.93 -5.14
C TRP A 147 16.83 -8.83 -5.42
N ILE A 148 16.99 -9.89 -4.62
CA ILE A 148 18.04 -10.90 -4.78
C ILE A 148 17.39 -12.24 -5.10
N ALA A 149 17.93 -12.95 -6.09
CA ALA A 149 17.46 -14.27 -6.46
C ALA A 149 17.77 -15.30 -5.35
N PRO A 150 16.87 -16.26 -5.08
CA PRO A 150 17.20 -17.37 -4.17
C PRO A 150 18.45 -18.12 -4.66
N GLY A 151 19.51 -18.15 -3.84
CA GLY A 151 20.74 -18.91 -4.12
C GLY A 151 21.94 -18.11 -4.66
N SER A 152 21.91 -16.77 -4.65
CA SER A 152 23.06 -15.94 -5.07
C SER A 152 23.98 -15.49 -3.94
N ASN A 153 24.09 -16.29 -2.86
CA ASN A 153 25.01 -16.06 -1.74
C ASN A 153 26.27 -16.90 -1.88
#